data_AF-A0A256XRG7-F1
#
_entry.id   AF-A0A256XRG7-F1
#
_cell.length_a   1.000
_cell.length_b   1.000
_cell.length_c   1.000
_cell.angle_alpha   90.00
_cell.angle_beta   90.00
_cell.angle_gamma   90.00
#
_symmetry.space_group_name_H-M   'P 1'
#
loop_
_entity.id
_entity.type
_entity.pdbx_description
1 polymer ?
#
loop_
_entity_poly.entity_id
_entity_poly.type
_entity_poly.pdbx_seq_one_letter_code
_entity_poly.pdbx_strand_id
1 'polypeptide(L)'
;MTHALVITLDRIGRNPVESLYFVYTLRDLGVKIVTLNGEIDVNDIGDLCKAALECLFAGIEIRNLVKRTQKGKERSFRNKNWNKPVPVGYAKDGSRIRKRLEYSPVVRGAHVLFQQEKKYCEIL
;
A
#
# COMPACT_ATOMS: atom_id res chain seq x y z
N MET A 1 -27.21 13.83 -1.37
CA MET A 1 -26.23 14.05 -0.28
C MET A 1 -25.62 15.42 -0.49
N THR A 2 -25.61 16.29 0.52
CA THR A 2 -25.09 17.67 0.42
C THR A 2 -23.73 17.84 1.10
N HIS A 3 -23.31 16.88 1.95
CA HIS A 3 -22.10 16.94 2.74
C HIS A 3 -21.37 15.59 2.74
N ALA A 4 -20.04 15.62 2.72
CA ALA A 4 -19.16 14.48 2.91
C ALA A 4 -18.29 14.72 4.17
N LEU A 5 -18.51 13.92 5.21
CA LEU A 5 -17.73 13.99 6.44
C LEU A 5 -16.51 13.07 6.33
N VAL A 6 -15.31 13.63 6.46
CA VAL A 6 -14.07 12.88 6.31
C VAL A 6 -13.11 13.23 7.44
N ILE A 7 -12.57 12.22 8.13
CA ILE A 7 -11.65 12.43 9.26
C ILE A 7 -10.36 13.12 8.79
N THR A 8 -9.80 12.68 7.66
CA THR A 8 -8.63 13.26 7.00
C THR A 8 -8.74 13.12 5.48
N LEU A 9 -8.27 14.12 4.74
CA LEU A 9 -8.43 14.20 3.27
C LEU A 9 -7.76 13.07 2.49
N ASP A 10 -6.70 12.47 3.03
CA ASP A 10 -6.01 11.33 2.44
C ASP A 10 -6.91 10.07 2.32
N ARG A 11 -8.06 10.05 3.00
CA ARG A 11 -9.04 8.95 2.95
C ARG A 11 -10.04 9.04 1.80
N ILE A 12 -10.07 10.15 1.07
CA ILE A 12 -11.01 10.34 -0.05
C ILE A 12 -10.56 9.52 -1.28
N GLY A 13 -9.25 9.42 -1.52
CA GLY A 13 -8.67 8.64 -2.62
C GLY A 13 -7.68 7.58 -2.14
N ARG A 14 -7.20 6.71 -3.04
CA ARG A 14 -6.16 5.70 -2.73
C ARG A 14 -4.75 6.28 -2.79
N ASN A 15 -4.59 7.43 -3.42
CA ASN A 15 -3.31 8.12 -3.55
C ASN A 15 -3.53 9.65 -3.54
N PRO A 16 -2.48 10.46 -3.28
CA PRO A 16 -2.62 11.91 -3.13
C PRO A 16 -3.28 12.62 -4.31
N VAL A 17 -2.95 12.20 -5.53
CA VAL A 17 -3.47 12.82 -6.77
C VAL A 17 -4.97 12.54 -6.90
N GLU A 18 -5.36 11.30 -6.64
CA GLU A 18 -6.75 10.88 -6.64
C GLU A 18 -7.55 11.56 -5.51
N SER A 19 -6.98 11.70 -4.31
CA SER A 19 -7.62 12.42 -3.21
C SER A 19 -7.90 13.88 -3.57
N LEU A 20 -6.90 14.59 -4.13
CA LEU A 20 -7.07 15.96 -4.63
C LEU A 20 -8.15 16.06 -5.72
N TYR A 21 -8.12 15.13 -6.69
CA TYR A 21 -9.11 15.07 -7.75
C TYR A 21 -10.53 14.92 -7.19
N PHE A 22 -10.73 14.04 -6.22
CA PHE A 22 -12.02 13.86 -5.59
C PHE A 22 -12.45 15.06 -4.75
N VAL A 23 -11.52 15.72 -4.04
CA VAL A 23 -11.84 16.96 -3.31
C VAL A 23 -12.40 18.02 -4.28
N TYR A 24 -11.74 18.22 -5.43
CA TYR A 24 -12.20 19.14 -6.46
C TYR A 24 -13.56 18.73 -7.05
N THR A 25 -13.67 17.48 -7.50
CA THR A 25 -14.88 16.95 -8.16
C THR A 25 -16.10 17.00 -7.25
N LEU A 26 -15.94 16.64 -5.97
CA LEU A 26 -17.04 16.68 -5.01
C LEU A 26 -17.51 18.11 -4.78
N ARG A 27 -16.62 19.10 -4.73
CA ARG A 27 -17.02 20.50 -4.60
C ARG A 27 -17.75 21.01 -5.85
N ASP A 28 -17.26 20.66 -7.04
CA ASP A 28 -17.90 21.04 -8.31
C ASP A 28 -19.35 20.51 -8.39
N LEU A 29 -19.59 19.33 -7.81
CA LEU A 29 -20.93 18.75 -7.65
C LEU A 29 -21.75 19.36 -6.49
N GLY A 30 -21.25 20.42 -5.85
CA GLY A 30 -21.92 21.12 -4.75
C GLY A 30 -21.84 20.41 -3.40
N VAL A 31 -20.97 19.40 -3.24
CA VAL A 31 -20.79 18.69 -1.98
C VAL A 31 -19.83 19.47 -1.07
N LYS A 32 -20.25 19.67 0.17
CA LYS A 32 -19.40 20.26 1.22
C LYS A 32 -18.54 19.20 1.88
N ILE A 33 -17.22 19.35 1.82
CA ILE A 33 -16.28 18.45 2.49
C ILE A 33 -16.02 19.01 3.88
N VAL A 34 -16.37 18.24 4.91
CA VAL A 34 -16.20 18.64 6.31
C VAL A 34 -15.21 17.71 6.97
N THR A 35 -14.16 18.29 7.52
CA THR A 35 -13.13 17.61 8.31
C THR A 35 -13.29 17.89 9.80
N LEU A 36 -12.53 17.21 10.64
CA LEU A 36 -12.46 17.54 12.07
C LEU A 36 -11.98 18.99 12.33
N ASN A 37 -11.27 19.58 11.36
CA ASN A 37 -10.73 20.93 11.45
C ASN A 37 -11.64 21.99 10.83
N GLY A 38 -12.80 21.61 10.27
CA GLY A 38 -13.74 22.52 9.61
C GLY A 38 -14.13 22.09 8.19
N GLU A 39 -15.01 22.88 7.57
CA GLU A 39 -15.34 22.78 6.14
C GLU A 39 -14.11 23.19 5.31
N ILE A 40 -13.86 22.48 4.22
CA ILE A 40 -12.86 22.87 3.23
C ILE A 40 -13.58 23.50 2.06
N ASP A 41 -13.23 24.75 1.75
CA ASP A 41 -13.72 25.43 0.55
C ASP A 41 -12.62 25.50 -0.51
N VAL A 42 -12.66 24.61 -1.52
CA VAL A 42 -11.65 24.66 -2.60
C VAL A 42 -11.77 25.85 -3.55
N ASN A 43 -12.82 26.67 -3.43
CA ASN A 43 -12.85 27.98 -4.09
C ASN A 43 -11.98 29.01 -3.35
N ASP A 44 -11.69 28.78 -2.07
CA ASP A 44 -10.65 29.50 -1.34
C ASP A 44 -9.28 28.89 -1.65
N ILE A 45 -8.35 29.74 -2.09
CA ILE A 45 -7.02 29.30 -2.50
C ILE A 45 -6.19 28.80 -1.31
N GLY A 46 -6.44 29.32 -0.11
CA GLY A 46 -5.76 28.88 1.12
C GLY A 46 -6.15 27.47 1.50
N ASP A 47 -7.45 27.20 1.52
CA ASP A 47 -8.01 25.87 1.78
C ASP A 47 -7.60 24.85 0.72
N LEU A 48 -7.60 25.23 -0.56
CA LEU A 48 -7.10 24.37 -1.64
C LEU A 48 -5.61 24.05 -1.47
N CYS A 49 -4.78 25.05 -1.17
CA CYS A 49 -3.35 24.84 -0.92
C CYS A 49 -3.12 23.89 0.28
N LYS A 50 -3.88 24.10 1.36
CA LYS A 50 -3.81 23.27 2.55
C LYS A 50 -4.21 21.82 2.24
N ALA A 51 -5.33 21.63 1.57
CA ALA A 51 -5.81 20.31 1.15
C ALA A 51 -4.79 19.59 0.25
N ALA A 52 -4.16 20.33 -0.67
CA ALA A 52 -3.15 19.79 -1.56
C ALA A 52 -1.90 19.30 -0.80
N LEU A 53 -1.41 20.12 0.13
CA LEU A 53 -0.25 19.81 0.96
C LEU A 53 -0.53 18.62 1.88
N GLU A 54 -1.69 18.57 2.53
CA GLU A 54 -2.10 17.46 3.38
C GLU A 54 -2.12 16.14 2.61
N CYS A 55 -2.77 16.11 1.43
CA CYS A 55 -2.79 14.93 0.56
C CYS A 55 -1.37 14.49 0.16
N LEU A 56 -0.52 15.45 -0.25
CA LEU A 56 0.84 15.17 -0.67
C LEU A 56 1.69 14.58 0.47
N PHE A 57 1.65 15.19 1.65
CA PHE A 57 2.42 14.74 2.80
C PHE A 57 1.98 13.36 3.27
N ALA A 58 0.68 13.08 3.33
CA ALA A 58 0.17 11.75 3.64
C ALA A 58 0.73 10.70 2.66
N GLY A 59 0.79 11.01 1.37
CA GLY A 59 1.40 10.11 0.37
C GLY A 59 2.90 9.89 0.56
N ILE A 60 3.64 10.95 0.91
CA ILE A 60 5.08 10.85 1.22
C ILE A 60 5.30 9.96 2.44
N GLU A 61 4.50 10.14 3.50
CA GLU A 61 4.57 9.34 4.71
C GLU A 61 4.30 7.87 4.46
N ILE A 62 3.24 7.54 3.70
CA ILE A 62 2.92 6.16 3.32
C ILE A 62 4.09 5.54 2.55
N ARG A 63 4.65 6.23 1.55
CA ARG A 63 5.82 5.73 0.81
C ARG A 63 7.01 5.48 1.71
N ASN A 64 7.29 6.39 2.64
CA ASN A 64 8.38 6.24 3.59
C ASN A 64 8.14 5.08 4.56
N LEU A 65 6.91 4.91 5.04
CA LEU A 65 6.51 3.79 5.89
C LEU A 65 6.74 2.47 5.16
N VAL A 66 6.25 2.31 3.93
CA VAL A 66 6.44 1.11 3.12
C VAL A 66 7.93 0.79 2.96
N LYS A 67 8.76 1.80 2.62
CA LYS A 67 10.22 1.64 2.52
C LYS A 67 10.84 1.19 3.85
N ARG A 68 10.47 1.79 4.98
CA ARG A 68 10.98 1.42 6.31
C ARG A 68 10.55 0.01 6.70
N THR A 69 9.28 -0.34 6.48
CA THR A 69 8.76 -1.69 6.75
C THR A 69 9.47 -2.73 5.91
N GLN A 70 9.72 -2.47 4.63
CA GLN A 70 10.45 -3.38 3.76
C GLN A 70 11.90 -3.58 4.23
N LYS A 71 12.61 -2.48 4.54
CA LYS A 71 13.96 -2.56 5.13
C LYS A 71 13.98 -3.33 6.45
N GLY A 72 12.94 -3.19 7.28
CA GLY A 72 12.77 -3.95 8.51
C GLY A 72 12.61 -5.45 8.27
N LYS A 73 11.79 -5.83 7.28
CA LYS A 73 11.64 -7.24 6.85
C LYS A 73 12.97 -7.82 6.35
N GLU A 74 13.69 -7.10 5.51
CA GLU A 74 15.01 -7.51 5.01
C GLU A 74 16.02 -7.68 6.13
N ARG A 75 16.06 -6.76 7.10
CA ARG A 75 16.94 -6.85 8.27
C ARG A 75 16.58 -8.07 9.13
N SER A 76 15.29 -8.31 9.37
CA SER A 76 14.84 -9.50 10.11
C SER A 76 15.24 -10.79 9.39
N PHE A 77 15.11 -10.82 8.06
CA PHE A 77 15.54 -11.94 7.24
C PHE A 77 17.05 -12.17 7.31
N ARG A 78 17.88 -11.12 7.16
CA ARG A 78 19.34 -11.20 7.30
C ARG A 78 19.77 -11.71 8.68
N ASN A 79 19.05 -11.31 9.72
CA ASN A 79 19.28 -11.78 11.10
C ASN A 79 18.75 -13.19 11.35
N LYS A 80 18.28 -13.91 10.32
CA LYS A 80 17.65 -15.22 10.40
C LYS A 80 16.47 -15.27 11.40
N ASN A 81 15.74 -14.17 11.55
CA ASN A 81 14.53 -14.11 12.35
C ASN A 81 13.29 -14.17 11.44
N TRP A 82 12.75 -15.38 11.28
CA TRP A 82 11.57 -15.68 10.48
C TRP A 82 10.31 -15.67 11.34
N ASN A 83 9.47 -14.65 11.13
CA ASN A 83 8.22 -14.43 11.86
C ASN A 83 6.97 -14.56 10.96
N LYS A 84 7.11 -15.20 9.80
CA LYS A 84 6.03 -15.43 8.83
C LYS A 84 5.65 -16.92 8.78
N PRO A 85 4.52 -17.27 8.15
CA PRO A 85 4.23 -18.67 7.83
C PRO A 85 5.42 -19.32 7.14
N VAL A 86 5.71 -20.58 7.49
CA VAL A 86 6.81 -21.33 6.89
C VAL A 86 6.42 -21.67 5.45
N PRO A 87 7.21 -21.29 4.43
CA PRO A 87 6.88 -21.62 3.05
C PRO A 87 6.92 -23.12 2.79
N VAL A 88 6.16 -23.58 1.78
CA VAL A 88 6.21 -24.96 1.30
C VAL A 88 7.65 -25.33 0.91
N GLY A 89 8.09 -26.52 1.32
CA GLY A 89 9.47 -26.98 1.13
C GLY A 89 10.48 -26.46 2.14
N TYR A 90 10.03 -25.79 3.20
CA TYR A 90 10.84 -25.40 4.35
C TYR A 90 10.27 -25.97 5.65
N ALA A 91 11.10 -26.03 6.69
CA ALA A 91 10.73 -26.38 8.04
C ALA A 91 11.24 -25.30 9.00
N LYS A 92 10.50 -25.04 10.09
CA LYS A 92 10.94 -24.12 11.14
C LYS A 92 12.05 -24.77 11.96
N ASP A 93 13.06 -23.97 12.30
CA ASP A 93 14.20 -24.35 13.14
C ASP A 93 14.47 -23.21 14.13
N GLY A 94 13.76 -23.24 15.27
CA GLY A 94 13.70 -22.12 16.20
C GLY A 94 13.15 -20.85 15.55
N SER A 95 13.92 -19.77 15.54
CA SER A 95 13.59 -18.52 14.84
C SER A 95 13.93 -18.55 13.35
N ARG A 96 14.56 -19.61 12.84
CA ARG A 96 14.98 -19.74 11.45
C ARG A 96 14.05 -20.68 10.68
N ILE A 97 14.27 -20.75 9.37
CA ILE A 97 13.72 -21.80 8.52
C ILE A 97 14.86 -22.53 7.79
N ARG A 98 14.73 -23.84 7.62
CA ARG A 98 15.66 -24.71 6.88
C ARG A 98 14.94 -25.35 5.69
N LYS A 99 15.66 -25.60 4.59
CA LYS A 99 15.10 -26.29 3.42
C LYS A 99 14.81 -27.75 3.76
N ARG A 100 13.68 -28.25 3.29
CA ARG A 100 13.34 -29.69 3.29
C ARG A 100 13.81 -30.27 1.97
N LEU A 101 14.86 -31.08 2.01
CA LEU A 101 15.52 -31.58 0.81
C LEU A 101 14.56 -32.41 -0.06
N GLU A 102 13.62 -33.12 0.56
CA GLU A 102 12.59 -33.91 -0.10
C GLU A 102 11.65 -33.10 -1.00
N TYR A 103 11.47 -31.80 -0.74
CA TYR A 103 10.67 -30.89 -1.58
C TYR A 103 11.46 -30.27 -2.73
N SER A 104 12.79 -30.41 -2.75
CA SER A 104 13.64 -29.77 -3.78
C SER A 104 13.32 -30.19 -5.22
N PRO A 105 12.95 -31.46 -5.52
CA PRO A 105 12.52 -31.86 -6.85
C PRO A 105 11.19 -31.19 -7.25
N VAL A 106 10.23 -31.13 -6.32
CA VAL A 106 8.89 -30.56 -6.56
C VAL A 106 8.98 -29.05 -6.83
N VAL A 107 9.73 -28.32 -6.01
CA VAL A 107 9.92 -26.87 -6.18
C VAL A 107 10.63 -26.56 -7.50
N ARG A 108 11.63 -27.36 -7.88
CA ARG A 108 12.29 -27.21 -9.20
C ARG A 108 11.34 -27.52 -10.36
N GLY A 109 10.57 -28.61 -10.27
CA GLY A 109 9.60 -28.97 -11.29
C GLY A 109 8.54 -27.88 -11.50
N ALA A 110 7.97 -27.36 -10.41
CA ALA A 110 7.03 -26.23 -10.45
C ALA A 110 7.65 -24.98 -11.07
N HIS A 111 8.93 -24.67 -10.76
CA HIS A 111 9.61 -23.53 -11.36
C HIS A 111 9.82 -23.69 -12.87
N VAL A 112 10.23 -24.88 -13.31
CA VAL A 112 10.40 -25.19 -14.75
C VAL A 112 9.08 -25.04 -15.49
N LEU A 113 8.00 -25.62 -14.96
CA LEU A 113 6.65 -25.46 -15.53
C LEU A 113 6.24 -23.97 -15.60
N PHE A 114 6.45 -23.20 -14.54
CA PHE A 114 6.16 -21.77 -14.52
C PHE A 114 6.96 -20.99 -15.59
N GLN A 115 8.23 -21.33 -15.82
CA GLN A 115 9.04 -20.69 -16.86
C GLN A 115 8.60 -21.10 -18.27
N GLN A 116 8.12 -22.33 -18.45
CA GLN A 116 7.60 -22.83 -19.72
C GLN A 116 6.24 -22.20 -20.04
N GLU A 117 5.38 -22.01 -19.04
CA GLU A 117 4.08 -21.35 -19.16
C GLU A 117 4.16 -19.82 -19.04
N LYS A 118 5.22 -19.18 -19.59
CA LYS A 118 5.44 -17.71 -19.61
C LYS A 118 4.32 -16.86 -20.29
N LYS A 119 3.09 -17.36 -20.41
CA LYS A 119 1.87 -16.68 -20.88
C LYS A 119 0.97 -16.14 -19.77
N TYR A 120 1.31 -16.25 -18.48
CA TYR A 120 0.44 -15.71 -17.41
C TYR A 120 0.54 -14.19 -17.19
N CYS A 121 1.44 -13.47 -17.89
CA CYS A 121 1.49 -12.00 -17.81
C CYS A 121 0.61 -11.27 -18.84
N GLU A 122 -0.12 -11.97 -19.70
CA GLU A 122 -1.03 -11.37 -20.70
C GLU A 122 -2.50 -11.28 -20.24
N ILE A 123 -2.82 -11.73 -19.02
CA ILE A 123 -4.17 -11.65 -18.46
C ILE A 123 -4.07 -11.04 -17.06
N LEU A 124 -3.87 -9.72 -16.98
CA LEU A 124 -4.30 -8.85 -15.88
C LEU A 124 -4.31 -7.40 -16.34
#